data_AF-A0A395IKJ4-F1
#
_entry.id   AF-A0A395IKJ4-F1
#
_cell.length_a   1.000
_cell.length_b   1.000
_cell.length_c   1.000
_cell.angle_alpha   90.00
_cell.angle_beta   90.00
_cell.angle_gamma   90.00
#
_symmetry.space_group_name_H-M   'P 1'
#
loop_
_entity.id
_entity.type
_entity.pdbx_description
1 polymer ?
#
loop_
_entity_poly.entity_id
_entity_poly.type
_entity_poly.pdbx_seq_one_letter_code
_entity_poly.pdbx_strand_id
1 'polypeptide(L)'
;MTESADTYFDPDDVVPRDSPMFKPMHIIYKPEPSPEVHPPPPISPESSPGGRKGGKRSNNRAYQADAVLVAYMAGGRRPDIARNAGDEALPPCEDEDDESPVRGTAVEIPGL
;
A
#
# COMPACT_ATOMS: atom_id res chain seq x y z
N MET A 1 11.40 27.57 55.56
CA MET A 1 12.49 26.76 54.97
C MET A 1 12.20 26.68 53.49
N THR A 2 12.88 27.51 52.69
CA THR A 2 12.73 27.53 51.24
C THR A 2 13.72 26.51 50.68
N GLU A 3 13.23 25.32 50.36
CA GLU A 3 13.99 24.34 49.59
C GLU A 3 14.18 24.91 48.17
N SER A 4 15.43 25.25 47.85
CA SER A 4 15.80 25.77 46.54
C SER A 4 15.74 24.65 45.51
N ALA A 5 15.00 24.89 44.41
CA ALA A 5 14.82 23.98 43.27
C ALA A 5 16.12 23.57 42.56
N ASP A 6 17.26 24.17 42.93
CA ASP A 6 18.61 23.87 42.46
C ASP A 6 19.14 22.49 42.89
N THR A 7 18.48 21.79 43.81
CA THR A 7 18.92 20.43 44.22
C THR A 7 18.44 19.31 43.30
N TYR A 8 17.52 19.59 42.38
CA TYR A 8 16.91 18.55 41.53
C TYR A 8 17.38 18.57 40.08
N PHE A 9 17.93 19.71 39.62
CA PHE A 9 18.40 19.91 38.25
C PHE A 9 19.81 20.50 38.27
N ASP A 10 20.81 19.62 38.33
CA ASP A 10 22.19 20.00 38.05
C ASP A 10 22.36 20.14 36.53
N PRO A 11 22.69 21.33 35.99
CA PRO A 11 22.86 21.54 34.56
C PRO A 11 24.01 20.72 33.95
N ASP A 12 24.92 20.20 34.77
CA ASP A 12 26.01 19.31 34.33
C ASP A 12 25.64 17.81 34.40
N ASP A 13 24.45 17.46 34.89
CA ASP A 13 23.92 16.08 34.91
C ASP A 13 23.30 15.73 33.55
N VAL A 14 24.12 15.85 32.50
CA VAL A 14 23.78 15.59 31.09
C VAL A 14 23.70 14.11 30.75
N VAL A 15 23.92 13.23 31.72
CA VAL A 15 23.86 11.78 31.53
C VAL A 15 22.59 11.26 32.19
N PRO A 16 21.68 10.62 31.44
CA PRO A 16 20.48 10.09 32.05
C PRO A 16 20.86 9.04 33.11
N ARG A 17 20.50 9.31 34.36
CA ARG A 17 20.68 8.39 35.49
C ARG A 17 19.99 7.06 35.14
N ASP A 18 20.67 5.95 35.42
CA ASP A 18 20.21 4.58 35.15
C ASP A 18 20.12 4.17 33.67
N SER A 19 20.69 4.94 32.73
CA SER A 19 20.78 4.49 31.34
C SER A 19 21.89 3.45 31.12
N PRO A 20 21.63 2.40 30.31
CA PRO A 20 22.65 1.44 29.97
C PRO A 20 23.81 2.11 29.21
N MET A 21 25.04 1.82 29.63
CA MET A 21 26.24 2.33 28.98
C MET A 21 26.33 1.83 27.53
N PHE A 22 26.41 2.76 26.57
CA PHE A 22 26.55 2.42 25.16
C PHE A 22 27.85 1.65 24.92
N LYS A 23 27.77 0.60 24.10
CA LYS A 23 28.94 -0.17 23.65
C LYS A 23 29.21 0.16 22.17
N PRO A 24 30.48 0.22 21.75
CA PRO A 24 30.82 0.37 20.34
C PRO A 24 30.17 -0.75 19.50
N MET A 25 29.52 -0.37 18.40
CA MET A 25 28.91 -1.31 17.48
C MET A 25 29.96 -1.84 16.50
N HIS A 26 30.15 -3.16 16.44
CA HIS A 26 31.04 -3.80 15.47
C HIS A 26 30.25 -4.20 14.23
N ILE A 27 30.47 -3.49 13.12
CA ILE A 27 29.82 -3.77 11.84
C ILE A 27 30.63 -4.85 11.11
N ILE A 28 29.97 -5.93 10.69
CA ILE A 28 30.57 -6.95 9.82
C ILE A 28 30.46 -6.45 8.38
N TYR A 29 31.59 -6.06 7.77
CA TYR A 29 31.65 -5.58 6.39
C TYR A 29 31.64 -6.70 5.33
N LYS A 30 31.67 -7.97 5.76
CA LYS A 30 31.62 -9.10 4.85
C LYS A 30 30.15 -9.37 4.49
N PRO A 31 29.75 -9.25 3.21
CA PRO A 31 28.44 -9.70 2.80
C PRO A 31 28.32 -11.20 3.07
N GLU A 32 27.19 -11.62 3.62
CA GLU A 32 26.86 -13.04 3.72
C GLU A 32 26.76 -13.63 2.30
N PRO A 33 27.12 -14.92 2.11
CA PRO A 33 26.94 -15.57 0.82
C PRO A 33 25.47 -15.46 0.41
N SER A 34 25.23 -15.03 -0.83
CA SER A 34 23.87 -14.97 -1.38
C SER A 34 23.19 -16.34 -1.22
N PRO A 35 21.95 -16.41 -0.72
CA PRO A 35 21.20 -17.65 -0.74
C PRO A 35 21.09 -18.17 -2.18
N GLU A 36 21.00 -19.48 -2.34
CA GLU A 36 20.78 -20.13 -3.64
C GLU A 36 19.50 -19.55 -4.26
N VAL A 37 19.67 -18.78 -5.33
CA VAL A 37 18.57 -18.23 -6.10
C VAL A 37 18.05 -19.34 -7.00
N HIS A 38 17.00 -20.05 -6.55
CA HIS A 38 16.17 -20.77 -7.49
C HIS A 38 15.37 -19.74 -8.30
N PRO A 39 15.54 -19.68 -9.62
CA PRO A 39 14.66 -18.84 -10.42
C PRO A 39 13.22 -19.30 -10.17
N PRO A 40 12.28 -18.39 -9.87
CA PRO A 40 10.88 -18.76 -9.87
C PRO A 40 10.55 -19.39 -11.23
N PRO A 41 9.62 -20.38 -11.28
CA PRO A 41 9.20 -20.95 -12.55
C PRO A 41 8.79 -19.80 -13.49
N PRO A 42 9.12 -19.90 -14.79
CA PRO A 42 8.80 -18.85 -15.74
C PRO A 42 7.28 -18.65 -15.77
N ILE A 43 6.80 -17.62 -15.09
CA ILE A 43 5.49 -17.05 -15.33
C ILE A 43 5.61 -16.24 -16.62
N SER A 44 5.68 -16.92 -17.76
CA SER A 44 5.35 -16.28 -19.02
C SER A 44 3.86 -15.95 -18.97
N PRO A 45 3.43 -14.67 -18.92
CA PRO A 45 2.15 -14.37 -19.53
C PRO A 45 2.31 -14.72 -21.01
N GLU A 46 1.45 -15.61 -21.52
CA GLU A 46 1.29 -15.85 -22.94
C GLU A 46 1.04 -14.47 -23.61
N SER A 47 2.09 -13.85 -24.16
CA SER A 47 1.95 -12.66 -24.99
C SER A 47 1.45 -13.15 -26.33
N SER A 48 0.13 -13.33 -26.43
CA SER A 48 -0.52 -13.57 -27.71
C SER A 48 -0.34 -12.32 -28.58
N PRO A 49 0.27 -12.40 -29.78
CA PRO A 49 0.29 -11.30 -30.73
C PRO A 49 -1.06 -11.28 -31.46
N GLY A 50 -2.13 -11.07 -30.69
CA GLY A 50 -3.49 -11.08 -31.18
C GLY A 50 -4.06 -9.67 -31.23
N GLY A 51 -3.88 -9.01 -32.37
CA GLY A 51 -4.79 -8.00 -32.92
C GLY A 51 -5.05 -6.75 -32.08
N ARG A 52 -4.66 -5.59 -32.61
CA ARG A 52 -5.22 -4.30 -32.19
C ARG A 52 -6.72 -4.31 -32.47
N LYS A 53 -7.52 -4.65 -31.47
CA LYS A 53 -8.94 -4.28 -31.43
C LYS A 53 -9.10 -3.40 -30.21
N GLY A 54 -9.27 -2.10 -30.46
CA GLY A 54 -9.64 -1.13 -29.44
C GLY A 54 -10.99 -1.54 -28.86
N GLY A 55 -10.93 -2.28 -27.77
CA GLY A 55 -12.03 -2.51 -26.86
C GLY A 55 -11.47 -2.26 -25.48
N LYS A 56 -12.13 -1.40 -24.70
CA LYS A 56 -11.88 -1.23 -23.26
C LYS A 56 -11.83 -2.64 -22.65
N ARG A 57 -10.62 -3.16 -22.41
CA ARG A 57 -10.48 -4.36 -21.59
C ARG A 57 -10.70 -3.86 -20.18
N SER A 58 -11.81 -4.27 -19.55
CA SER A 58 -12.03 -4.02 -18.13
C SER A 58 -10.79 -4.52 -17.39
N ASN A 59 -10.02 -3.61 -16.79
CA ASN A 59 -8.81 -3.95 -16.05
C ASN A 59 -9.11 -4.61 -14.70
N ASN A 60 -10.24 -5.33 -14.60
CA ASN A 60 -10.71 -6.03 -13.42
C ASN A 60 -9.94 -7.33 -13.30
N ARG A 61 -8.68 -7.20 -12.90
CA ARG A 61 -7.81 -8.31 -12.57
C ARG A 61 -7.54 -8.27 -11.07
N ALA A 62 -7.66 -9.40 -10.40
CA ALA A 62 -7.26 -9.53 -9.01
C ALA A 62 -5.74 -9.42 -8.88
N TYR A 63 -5.27 -8.68 -7.89
CA TYR A 63 -3.85 -8.59 -7.56
C TYR A 63 -3.61 -8.93 -6.09
N GLN A 64 -2.50 -9.61 -5.82
CA GLN A 64 -2.10 -9.93 -4.43
C GLN A 64 -1.87 -8.67 -3.56
N ALA A 65 -1.63 -7.50 -4.18
CA ALA A 65 -1.61 -6.22 -3.48
C ALA A 65 -2.95 -5.87 -2.83
N ASP A 66 -4.07 -6.29 -3.44
CA ASP A 66 -5.42 -6.06 -2.92
C ASP A 66 -5.64 -6.89 -1.65
N ALA A 67 -5.10 -8.11 -1.58
CA ALA A 67 -5.13 -8.91 -0.36
C ALA A 67 -4.42 -8.23 0.81
N VAL A 68 -3.26 -7.62 0.56
CA VAL A 68 -2.51 -6.88 1.58
C VAL A 68 -3.28 -5.65 2.04
N LEU A 69 -3.83 -4.87 1.10
CA LEU A 69 -4.62 -3.69 1.39
C LEU A 69 -5.87 -4.03 2.22
N VAL A 70 -6.61 -5.07 1.83
CA VAL A 70 -7.82 -5.52 2.52
C VAL A 70 -7.49 -6.09 3.91
N ALA A 71 -6.40 -6.84 4.05
CA ALA A 71 -5.93 -7.32 5.36
C ALA A 71 -5.62 -6.16 6.31
N TYR A 72 -4.97 -5.10 5.80
CA TYR A 72 -4.66 -3.89 6.57
C TYR A 72 -5.93 -3.16 7.01
N MET A 73 -6.88 -2.92 6.10
CA MET A 73 -8.16 -2.27 6.42
C MET A 73 -9.02 -3.07 7.41
N ALA A 74 -8.96 -4.39 7.34
CA ALA A 74 -9.65 -5.27 8.28
C ALA A 74 -8.94 -5.39 9.63
N GLY A 75 -7.76 -4.78 9.81
CA GLY A 75 -6.93 -4.93 11.00
C GLY A 75 -6.54 -6.39 11.27
N GLY A 76 -6.34 -7.18 10.21
CA GLY A 76 -6.02 -8.61 10.30
C GLY A 76 -7.16 -9.53 10.74
N ARG A 77 -8.38 -9.02 10.99
CA ARG A 77 -9.49 -9.82 11.53
C ARG A 77 -10.20 -10.72 10.51
N ARG A 78 -10.02 -10.47 9.20
CA ARG A 78 -10.73 -11.16 8.11
C ARG A 78 -9.76 -11.63 7.02
N PRO A 79 -8.92 -12.64 7.31
CA PRO A 79 -7.90 -13.12 6.37
C PRO A 79 -8.50 -13.84 5.15
N ASP A 80 -9.69 -14.41 5.31
CA ASP A 80 -10.50 -15.03 4.26
C ASP A 80 -10.90 -14.01 3.18
N ILE A 81 -11.39 -12.84 3.60
CA ILE A 81 -11.78 -11.76 2.68
C ILE A 81 -10.56 -11.14 2.02
N ALA A 82 -9.48 -10.96 2.77
CA ALA A 82 -8.22 -10.49 2.22
C ALA A 82 -7.70 -11.43 1.13
N ARG A 83 -7.68 -12.73 1.38
CA ARG A 83 -7.25 -13.71 0.37
C ARG A 83 -8.15 -13.65 -0.87
N ASN A 84 -9.46 -13.65 -0.71
CA ASN A 84 -10.38 -13.57 -1.84
C ASN A 84 -10.18 -12.30 -2.68
N ALA A 85 -9.88 -11.16 -2.05
CA ALA A 85 -9.60 -9.92 -2.77
C ALA A 85 -8.35 -10.00 -3.67
N GLY A 86 -7.37 -10.85 -3.33
CA GLY A 86 -6.19 -11.07 -4.15
C GLY A 86 -6.34 -12.16 -5.21
N ASP A 87 -7.33 -13.03 -5.06
CA ASP A 87 -7.53 -14.21 -5.91
C ASP A 87 -8.69 -14.04 -6.91
N GLU A 88 -9.71 -13.25 -6.56
CA GLU A 88 -10.93 -13.06 -7.35
C GLU A 88 -11.12 -11.62 -7.79
N ALA A 89 -11.33 -11.40 -9.09
CA ALA A 89 -11.56 -10.07 -9.64
C ALA A 89 -12.96 -9.57 -9.30
N LEU A 90 -13.09 -8.27 -9.09
CA LEU A 90 -14.40 -7.65 -8.89
C LEU A 90 -15.27 -7.81 -10.15
N PRO A 91 -16.59 -7.97 -9.99
CA PRO A 91 -17.50 -8.03 -11.11
C PRO A 91 -17.37 -6.77 -11.98
N PRO A 92 -17.48 -6.89 -13.31
CA PRO A 92 -17.50 -5.74 -14.19
C PRO A 92 -18.65 -4.81 -13.82
N CYS A 93 -18.35 -3.52 -13.63
CA CYS A 93 -19.39 -2.50 -13.49
C CYS A 93 -20.15 -2.41 -14.81
N GLU A 94 -21.47 -2.63 -14.77
CA GLU A 94 -22.35 -2.54 -15.95
C GLU A 94 -22.55 -1.09 -16.42
N ASP A 95 -22.03 -0.10 -15.68
CA ASP A 95 -22.23 1.33 -15.93
C ASP A 95 -21.21 1.96 -16.90
N GLU A 96 -20.33 1.18 -17.54
CA GLU A 96 -19.31 1.73 -18.45
C GLU A 96 -19.76 1.90 -19.91
N ASP A 97 -21.02 1.56 -20.21
CA ASP A 97 -21.67 1.76 -21.51
C ASP A 97 -22.87 2.72 -21.37
N ASP A 98 -22.62 4.00 -21.09
CA ASP A 98 -23.40 5.16 -21.60
C ASP A 98 -22.96 6.47 -20.93
N GLU A 99 -21.69 6.88 -21.11
CA GLU A 99 -21.41 8.32 -21.16
C GLU A 99 -21.90 8.83 -22.53
N SER A 100 -23.22 8.87 -22.69
CA SER A 100 -23.82 9.73 -23.71
C SER A 100 -23.38 11.15 -23.36
N PRO A 101 -22.84 11.94 -24.32
CA PRO A 101 -22.51 13.32 -24.05
C PRO A 101 -23.80 13.98 -23.61
N VAL A 102 -23.85 14.46 -22.36
CA VAL A 102 -25.02 15.14 -21.82
C VAL A 102 -25.36 16.26 -22.80
N ARG A 103 -26.40 16.05 -23.61
CA ARG A 103 -26.93 17.11 -24.45
C ARG A 103 -27.58 18.05 -23.47
N GLY A 104 -26.87 19.12 -23.14
CA GLY A 104 -27.40 20.20 -22.33
C GLY A 104 -28.79 20.55 -22.84
N THR A 105 -29.80 20.40 -21.99
CA THR A 105 -31.16 20.77 -22.32
C THR A 105 -31.18 22.28 -22.50
N ALA A 106 -31.23 22.75 -23.75
CA ALA A 106 -31.50 24.14 -24.04
C ALA A 106 -32.92 24.44 -23.54
N VAL A 107 -33.01 25.26 -22.50
CA VAL A 107 -34.28 25.80 -22.01
C VAL A 107 -34.60 26.99 -22.88
N GLU A 108 -35.57 26.85 -23.78
CA GLU A 108 -36.18 27.99 -24.45
C GLU A 108 -36.99 28.77 -23.42
N ILE A 109 -36.60 30.02 -23.18
CA ILE A 109 -37.36 30.97 -22.37
C ILE A 109 -38.40 31.60 -23.31
N PRO A 110 -39.71 31.35 -23.12
CA PRO A 110 -40.73 32.05 -23.89
C PRO A 110 -40.74 33.51 -23.45
N GLY A 111 -40.64 34.41 -24.42
CA GLY A 111 -40.57 35.85 -24.20
C GLY A 111 -41.75 36.42 -23.43
N LEU A 112 -41.46 37.51 -22.73
CA LEU A 112 -42.39 38.54 -22.28
C LEU A 112 -41.76 39.90 -22.56
#